data_AF-A0A9W7C2E1-F1
#
_entry.id   AF-A0A9W7C2E1-F1
#
_cell.length_a   1.000
_cell.length_b   1.000
_cell.length_c   1.000
_cell.angle_alpha   90.00
_cell.angle_beta   90.00
_cell.angle_gamma   90.00
#
_symmetry.space_group_name_H-M   'P 1'
#
loop_
_entity.id
_entity.type
_entity.pdbx_description
1 polymer ?
#
loop_
_entity_poly.entity_id
_entity_poly.type
_entity_poly.pdbx_seq_one_letter_code
_entity_poly.pdbx_strand_id
1 'polypeptide(L)'
;MGCQMSSLGGVQSPVRVVEAKRPSQIKLYRSGKESGTIGLHPITGMNIASLTGMIALKNKINGIAAKMLPEGIMNQKKFASFKELSEQESAAKSLEELYVEAEAALSEFEETVRRIVEESGLDPDFHPLVEGKKVVDDDVVFKALTVNSLKRMERTMVKVKNKYDGNFLRVFDLVRCSIAVETEEQLGRVLTKLLATGNVVRLKNRFATPLPSGIRDCLLNIKIAGHICEVQLHLSYIIKEKGEMHTFYNFFRELFSDASESYTDILDRVEVLGDLGSKRGEGEGSVAANVSKLLHEGDLKRLRGLGHLVGSKTGFGDEDLDLEIRKRIKEVIEAEALTTRI
;
A
#
# COMPACT_ATOMS: atom_id res chain seq x y z
N MET A 1 -41.27 -18.69 44.50
CA MET A 1 -40.67 -17.69 43.60
C MET A 1 -39.64 -18.40 42.72
N GLY A 2 -40.08 -18.94 41.58
CA GLY A 2 -39.19 -19.52 40.57
C GLY A 2 -38.89 -18.45 39.53
N CYS A 3 -37.62 -18.05 39.41
CA CYS A 3 -37.17 -17.13 38.39
C CYS A 3 -36.45 -17.94 37.30
N GLN A 4 -36.91 -17.77 36.07
CA GLN A 4 -36.52 -18.52 34.88
C GLN A 4 -35.06 -18.27 34.48
N MET A 5 -34.35 -19.35 34.14
CA MET A 5 -33.15 -19.29 33.33
C MET A 5 -33.51 -18.81 31.91
N SER A 6 -32.91 -17.71 31.47
CA SER A 6 -32.92 -17.28 30.07
C SER A 6 -31.51 -17.42 29.51
N SER A 7 -31.43 -18.21 28.46
CA SER A 7 -30.25 -18.49 27.66
C SER A 7 -29.78 -17.25 26.89
N LEU A 8 -28.58 -16.75 27.19
CA LEU A 8 -27.89 -15.81 26.31
C LEU A 8 -27.17 -16.59 25.21
N GLY A 9 -27.82 -16.67 24.05
CA GLY A 9 -27.24 -17.19 22.82
C GLY A 9 -26.10 -16.30 22.35
N GLY A 10 -24.89 -16.86 22.28
CA GLY A 10 -23.77 -16.26 21.59
C GLY A 10 -24.03 -16.23 20.09
N VAL A 11 -24.19 -15.04 19.53
CA VAL A 11 -24.18 -14.83 18.09
C VAL A 11 -22.71 -14.74 17.66
N GLN A 12 -22.12 -15.89 17.32
CA GLN A 12 -20.96 -15.92 16.43
C GLN A 12 -21.41 -15.33 15.09
N SER A 13 -21.02 -14.10 14.80
CA SER A 13 -21.12 -13.55 13.45
C SER A 13 -20.09 -14.27 12.57
N PRO A 14 -20.51 -15.01 11.53
CA PRO A 14 -19.55 -15.60 10.61
C PRO A 14 -18.93 -14.49 9.79
N VAL A 15 -17.61 -14.34 9.90
CA VAL A 15 -16.80 -13.57 8.94
C VAL A 15 -17.06 -14.18 7.56
N ARG A 16 -17.87 -13.50 6.75
CA ARG A 16 -18.06 -13.87 5.34
C ARG A 16 -16.78 -13.53 4.61
N VAL A 17 -15.94 -14.55 4.40
CA VAL A 17 -14.95 -14.54 3.33
C VAL A 17 -15.72 -14.41 2.03
N VAL A 18 -15.65 -13.23 1.40
CA VAL A 18 -16.20 -13.02 0.06
C VAL A 18 -15.21 -13.68 -0.90
N GLU A 19 -15.52 -14.91 -1.33
CA GLU A 19 -14.84 -15.54 -2.45
C GLU A 19 -14.94 -14.64 -3.69
N ALA A 20 -13.79 -14.23 -4.23
CA ALA A 20 -13.71 -13.57 -5.52
C ALA A 20 -14.24 -14.54 -6.60
N LYS A 21 -15.49 -14.33 -7.03
CA LYS A 21 -16.08 -15.08 -8.13
C LYS A 21 -15.45 -14.62 -9.45
N ARG A 22 -15.04 -15.60 -10.26
CA ARG A 22 -14.44 -15.44 -11.59
C ARG A 22 -15.27 -14.50 -12.50
N PRO A 23 -14.64 -13.74 -13.40
CA PRO A 23 -15.32 -12.84 -14.33
C PRO A 23 -15.91 -13.63 -15.51
N SER A 24 -16.99 -14.36 -15.28
CA SER A 24 -17.80 -14.91 -16.37
C SER A 24 -19.15 -15.37 -15.82
N GLN A 25 -20.07 -14.42 -15.62
CA GLN A 25 -21.54 -14.56 -15.58
C GLN A 25 -22.13 -13.43 -14.72
N ILE A 26 -22.31 -12.23 -15.29
CA ILE A 26 -23.18 -11.21 -14.69
C ILE A 26 -24.06 -10.61 -15.79
N LYS A 27 -25.34 -10.50 -15.45
CA LYS A 27 -26.47 -10.10 -16.29
C LYS A 27 -26.36 -8.62 -16.70
N LEU A 28 -26.79 -8.34 -17.93
CA LEU A 28 -27.00 -6.99 -18.48
C LEU A 28 -27.95 -6.19 -17.58
N TYR A 29 -27.47 -5.11 -16.98
CA TYR A 29 -28.30 -4.13 -16.29
C TYR A 29 -28.68 -3.02 -17.27
N ARG A 30 -29.84 -3.15 -17.91
CA ARG A 30 -30.49 -2.01 -18.54
C ARG A 30 -31.20 -1.24 -17.44
N SER A 31 -30.69 -0.06 -17.06
CA SER A 31 -31.44 0.90 -16.25
C SER A 31 -32.74 1.21 -16.98
N GLY A 32 -33.82 0.62 -16.48
CA GLY A 32 -35.15 0.87 -17.00
C GLY A 32 -35.68 2.17 -16.42
N LYS A 33 -36.09 3.06 -17.34
CA LYS A 33 -36.94 4.25 -17.17
C LYS A 33 -36.21 5.57 -16.92
N GLU A 34 -36.43 6.46 -17.91
CA GLU A 34 -36.63 7.90 -17.83
C GLU A 34 -35.79 8.70 -16.80
N SER A 35 -34.98 9.61 -17.35
CA SER A 35 -34.07 10.58 -16.71
C SER A 35 -32.63 10.10 -16.47
N GLY A 36 -31.76 10.35 -17.47
CA GLY A 36 -30.40 10.87 -17.30
C GLY A 36 -29.40 10.19 -16.35
N THR A 37 -29.71 9.03 -15.77
CA THR A 37 -28.87 8.34 -14.80
C THR A 37 -28.16 7.19 -15.48
N ILE A 38 -26.86 7.39 -15.69
CA ILE A 38 -25.97 6.38 -16.24
C ILE A 38 -25.84 5.28 -15.20
N GLY A 39 -26.18 4.05 -15.59
CA GLY A 39 -26.04 2.89 -14.71
C GLY A 39 -24.56 2.56 -14.55
N LEU A 40 -23.89 3.21 -13.60
CA LEU A 40 -22.56 2.79 -13.17
C LEU A 40 -22.68 1.38 -12.58
N HIS A 41 -21.97 0.39 -13.12
CA HIS A 41 -22.03 -0.94 -12.55
C HIS A 41 -21.42 -0.93 -11.13
N PRO A 42 -22.01 -1.62 -10.13
CA PRO A 42 -21.56 -1.50 -8.74
C PRO A 42 -20.08 -1.83 -8.51
N ILE A 43 -19.57 -2.85 -9.22
CA ILE A 43 -18.15 -3.23 -9.16
C ILE A 43 -17.27 -2.11 -9.73
N THR A 44 -17.69 -1.48 -10.83
CA THR A 44 -16.99 -0.33 -11.42
C THR A 44 -16.94 0.83 -10.44
N GLY A 45 -18.07 1.13 -9.78
CA GLY A 45 -18.12 2.16 -8.75
C GLY A 45 -17.19 1.88 -7.57
N MET A 46 -17.15 0.63 -7.08
CA MET A 46 -16.21 0.21 -6.02
C MET A 46 -14.75 0.31 -6.46
N ASN A 47 -14.45 -0.08 -7.71
CA ASN A 47 -13.09 -0.01 -8.24
C ASN A 47 -12.62 1.44 -8.40
N ILE A 48 -13.46 2.31 -8.96
CA ILE A 48 -13.17 3.75 -9.07
C ILE A 48 -12.91 4.32 -7.68
N ALA A 49 -13.82 4.09 -6.71
CA ALA A 49 -13.66 4.56 -5.34
C ALA A 49 -12.33 4.13 -4.72
N SER A 50 -11.95 2.87 -4.91
CA SER A 50 -10.72 2.30 -4.36
C SER A 50 -9.47 2.91 -4.98
N LEU A 51 -9.44 3.10 -6.31
CA LEU A 51 -8.32 3.73 -7.00
C LEU A 51 -8.18 5.22 -6.66
N THR A 52 -9.28 5.96 -6.59
CA THR A 52 -9.25 7.38 -6.19
C THR A 52 -8.87 7.53 -4.73
N GLY A 53 -9.31 6.62 -3.85
CA GLY A 53 -8.91 6.59 -2.45
C GLY A 53 -7.40 6.38 -2.28
N MET A 54 -6.81 5.52 -3.11
CA MET A 54 -5.36 5.33 -3.16
C MET A 54 -4.61 6.62 -3.58
N ILE A 55 -5.11 7.36 -4.57
CA ILE A 55 -4.53 8.66 -4.97
C ILE A 55 -4.66 9.70 -3.86
N ALA A 56 -5.83 9.78 -3.20
CA ALA A 56 -6.02 10.68 -2.07
C ALA A 56 -5.03 10.38 -0.94
N LEU A 57 -4.80 9.09 -0.65
CA LEU A 57 -3.82 8.68 0.36
C LEU A 57 -2.37 8.99 -0.06
N LYS A 58 -2.01 8.76 -1.33
CA LYS A 58 -0.72 9.18 -1.91
C LYS A 58 -0.49 10.68 -1.70
N ASN A 59 -1.49 11.51 -2.01
CA ASN A 59 -1.41 12.95 -1.86
C ASN A 59 -1.29 13.38 -0.39
N LYS A 60 -2.04 12.74 0.51
CA LYS A 60 -1.90 12.95 1.97
C LYS A 60 -0.47 12.66 2.44
N ILE A 61 0.11 11.53 2.02
CA ILE A 61 1.46 11.14 2.42
C ILE A 61 2.51 12.10 1.84
N ASN A 62 2.33 12.55 0.59
CA ASN A 62 3.19 13.56 0.01
C ASN A 62 3.13 14.89 0.78
N GLY A 63 1.94 15.31 1.23
CA GLY A 63 1.77 16.48 2.10
C GLY A 63 2.45 16.30 3.46
N ILE A 64 2.31 15.12 4.08
CA ILE A 64 3.04 14.77 5.31
C ILE A 64 4.54 14.85 5.09
N ALA A 65 5.06 14.25 4.02
CA ALA A 65 6.47 14.23 3.69
C ALA A 65 7.02 15.66 3.47
N ALA A 66 6.30 16.50 2.75
CA ALA A 66 6.69 17.90 2.53
C ALA A 66 6.79 18.70 3.84
N LYS A 67 5.96 18.38 4.84
CA LYS A 67 5.98 19.01 6.15
C LYS A 67 7.05 18.43 7.09
N MET A 68 7.22 17.12 7.08
CA MET A 68 7.99 16.39 8.09
C MET A 68 9.41 16.03 7.63
N LEU A 69 9.75 16.24 6.35
CA LEU A 69 11.09 16.02 5.79
C LEU A 69 11.64 17.29 5.10
N PRO A 70 11.67 18.45 5.78
CA PRO A 70 12.01 19.73 5.15
C PRO A 70 13.51 19.86 4.81
N GLU A 71 14.40 19.19 5.53
CA GLU A 71 15.86 19.39 5.44
C GLU A 71 16.50 18.50 4.37
N GLY A 72 15.77 17.51 3.85
CA GLY A 72 16.29 16.58 2.84
C GLY A 72 17.48 15.76 3.35
N ILE A 73 17.55 15.50 4.66
CA ILE A 73 18.60 14.69 5.29
C ILE A 73 18.66 13.31 4.62
N MET A 74 17.50 12.73 4.32
CA MET A 74 17.42 11.41 3.69
C MET A 74 17.88 11.42 2.23
N ASN A 75 18.03 12.58 1.58
CA ASN A 75 18.51 12.72 0.20
C ASN A 75 20.04 12.79 0.11
N GLN A 76 20.75 12.81 1.25
CA GLN A 76 22.21 12.85 1.27
C GLN A 76 22.81 11.59 0.60
N LYS A 77 23.87 11.77 -0.18
CA LYS A 77 24.53 10.68 -0.93
C LYS A 77 24.94 9.48 -0.06
N LYS A 78 25.31 9.73 1.20
CA LYS A 78 25.67 8.67 2.16
C LYS A 78 24.52 7.71 2.49
N PHE A 79 23.28 8.09 2.18
CA PHE A 79 22.08 7.28 2.35
C PHE A 79 21.50 6.78 1.01
N ALA A 80 22.28 6.83 -0.07
CA ALA A 80 21.87 6.28 -1.34
C ALA A 80 21.54 4.78 -1.22
N SER A 81 20.53 4.33 -1.96
CA SER A 81 20.17 2.91 -1.98
C SER A 81 21.31 2.07 -2.58
N PHE A 82 21.56 0.90 -1.99
CA PHE A 82 22.54 -0.06 -2.48
C PHE A 82 22.10 -1.50 -2.19
N LYS A 83 22.72 -2.45 -2.88
CA LYS A 83 22.47 -3.89 -2.73
C LYS A 83 23.75 -4.66 -3.01
N GLU A 84 24.31 -5.29 -1.98
CA GLU A 84 25.54 -6.09 -2.09
C GLU A 84 25.22 -7.58 -2.20
N LEU A 85 24.08 -8.04 -1.66
CA LEU A 85 23.66 -9.44 -1.70
C LEU A 85 22.33 -9.67 -2.41
N SER A 86 22.24 -10.79 -3.12
CA SER A 86 21.00 -11.29 -3.74
C SER A 86 20.32 -12.39 -2.93
N GLU A 87 21.05 -13.10 -2.07
CA GLU A 87 20.63 -14.29 -1.31
C GLU A 87 21.27 -14.31 0.10
N GLN A 88 20.72 -15.14 1.00
CA GLN A 88 21.23 -15.41 2.33
C GLN A 88 22.60 -16.07 2.18
N GLU A 89 23.58 -15.66 2.97
CA GLU A 89 24.88 -16.35 3.06
C GLU A 89 24.78 -17.54 4.02
N SER A 90 23.80 -18.41 3.75
CA SER A 90 23.40 -19.53 4.60
C SER A 90 23.77 -20.86 3.96
N ALA A 91 24.11 -21.84 4.81
CA ALA A 91 24.35 -23.21 4.38
C ALA A 91 23.07 -24.07 4.41
N ALA A 92 21.93 -23.50 4.81
CA ALA A 92 20.64 -24.18 4.89
C ALA A 92 20.24 -24.80 3.56
N LYS A 93 19.83 -26.08 3.62
CA LYS A 93 19.39 -26.87 2.47
C LYS A 93 17.87 -26.87 2.31
N SER A 94 17.15 -26.39 3.32
CA SER A 94 15.70 -26.24 3.31
C SER A 94 15.25 -24.96 4.00
N LEU A 95 13.98 -24.61 3.84
CA LEU A 95 13.39 -23.48 4.54
C LEU A 95 13.37 -23.72 6.05
N GLU A 96 13.12 -24.94 6.49
CA GLU A 96 13.11 -25.33 7.91
C GLU A 96 14.50 -25.12 8.54
N GLU A 97 15.58 -25.52 7.86
CA GLU A 97 16.95 -25.25 8.32
C GLU A 97 17.22 -23.74 8.40
N LEU A 98 16.74 -22.96 7.43
CA LEU A 98 16.88 -21.50 7.48
C LEU A 98 16.10 -20.86 8.65
N TYR A 99 14.98 -21.46 9.07
CA TYR A 99 14.24 -21.03 10.26
C TYR A 99 15.00 -21.32 11.56
N VAL A 100 15.75 -22.42 11.63
CA VAL A 100 16.62 -22.72 12.78
C VAL A 100 17.73 -21.66 12.90
N GLU A 101 18.36 -21.30 11.78
CA GLU A 101 19.34 -20.21 11.76
C GLU A 101 18.72 -18.85 12.14
N ALA A 102 17.51 -18.57 11.67
CA ALA A 102 16.77 -17.35 12.01
C ALA A 102 16.44 -17.27 13.51
N GLU A 103 15.99 -18.36 14.12
CA GLU A 103 15.73 -18.44 15.56
C GLU A 103 17.01 -18.18 16.37
N ALA A 104 18.13 -18.78 15.96
CA ALA A 104 19.42 -18.58 16.62
C ALA A 104 19.93 -17.12 16.55
N ALA A 105 19.61 -16.41 15.46
CA ALA A 105 20.00 -15.02 15.28
C ALA A 105 19.10 -14.00 16.02
N LEU A 106 17.91 -14.41 16.49
CA LEU A 106 16.87 -13.49 16.97
C LEU A 106 17.32 -12.67 18.19
N SER A 107 17.93 -13.30 19.19
CA SER A 107 18.35 -12.61 20.43
C SER A 107 19.46 -11.59 20.16
N GLU A 108 20.49 -11.97 19.40
CA GLU A 108 21.58 -11.05 19.02
C GLU A 108 21.07 -9.89 18.15
N PHE A 109 20.09 -10.17 17.28
CA PHE A 109 19.43 -9.15 16.47
C PHE A 109 18.70 -8.15 17.36
N GLU A 110 17.87 -8.60 18.30
CA GLU A 110 17.12 -7.75 19.22
C GLU A 110 18.05 -6.86 20.04
N GLU A 111 19.09 -7.44 20.66
CA GLU A 111 20.08 -6.67 21.42
C GLU A 111 20.78 -5.62 20.57
N THR A 112 21.15 -5.99 19.33
CA THR A 112 21.84 -5.09 18.41
C THR A 112 20.95 -3.91 18.01
N VAL A 113 19.71 -4.15 17.59
CA VAL A 113 18.82 -3.07 17.17
C VAL A 113 18.36 -2.21 18.36
N ARG A 114 18.21 -2.79 19.55
CA ARG A 114 17.92 -2.05 20.79
C ARG A 114 19.04 -1.06 21.11
N ARG A 115 20.30 -1.54 21.15
CA ARG A 115 21.47 -0.68 21.38
C ARG A 115 21.57 0.45 20.36
N ILE A 116 21.31 0.17 19.08
CA ILE A 116 21.33 1.19 18.02
C ILE A 116 20.29 2.29 18.25
N VAL A 117 19.08 1.91 18.67
CA VAL A 117 18.00 2.88 18.97
C VAL A 117 18.39 3.74 20.18
N GLU A 118 18.89 3.14 21.25
CA GLU A 118 19.37 3.84 22.45
C GLU A 118 20.52 4.82 22.11
N GLU A 119 21.53 4.36 21.39
CA GLU A 119 22.65 5.20 20.94
C GLU A 119 22.25 6.31 19.96
N SER A 120 21.08 6.19 19.34
CA SER A 120 20.51 7.25 18.50
C SER A 120 19.79 8.34 19.32
N GLY A 121 19.77 8.19 20.64
CA GLY A 121 19.11 9.07 21.59
C GLY A 121 17.61 8.86 21.66
N LEU A 122 17.15 7.63 21.43
CA LEU A 122 15.73 7.25 21.48
C LEU A 122 15.52 6.23 22.60
N ASP A 123 14.40 6.34 23.30
CA ASP A 123 13.90 5.27 24.17
C ASP A 123 13.24 4.20 23.30
N PRO A 124 13.77 2.95 23.23
CA PRO A 124 13.20 1.89 22.40
C PRO A 124 11.75 1.54 22.75
N ASP A 125 11.35 1.77 24.00
CA ASP A 125 10.05 1.39 24.53
C ASP A 125 9.02 2.53 24.50
N PHE A 126 9.44 3.74 24.13
CA PHE A 126 8.54 4.87 23.95
C PHE A 126 7.54 4.63 22.80
N HIS A 127 6.33 5.17 22.94
CA HIS A 127 5.30 5.08 21.92
C HIS A 127 5.23 6.37 21.10
N PRO A 128 5.64 6.36 19.82
CA PRO A 128 5.51 7.55 18.99
C PRO A 128 4.06 8.00 18.88
N LEU A 129 3.89 9.32 18.90
CA LEU A 129 2.60 9.99 18.85
C LEU A 129 2.43 10.75 17.54
N VAL A 130 1.30 10.53 16.89
CA VAL A 130 0.85 11.32 15.74
C VAL A 130 -0.45 12.00 16.15
N GLU A 131 -0.43 13.33 16.20
CA GLU A 131 -1.58 14.14 16.63
C GLU A 131 -2.09 13.73 18.03
N GLY A 132 -1.14 13.46 18.95
CA GLY A 132 -1.44 13.05 20.33
C GLY A 132 -1.95 11.60 20.50
N LYS A 133 -1.98 10.80 19.42
CA LYS A 133 -2.41 9.41 19.45
C LYS A 133 -1.25 8.48 19.15
N LYS A 134 -1.21 7.33 19.86
CA LYS A 134 -0.24 6.27 19.57
C LYS A 134 -0.40 5.78 18.13
N VAL A 135 0.72 5.48 17.49
CA VAL A 135 0.72 4.82 16.18
C VAL A 135 0.30 3.36 16.35
N VAL A 136 -0.73 2.94 15.62
CA VAL A 136 -1.27 1.59 15.63
C VAL A 136 -1.40 1.12 14.18
N ASP A 137 -0.96 -0.11 13.89
CA ASP A 137 -1.25 -0.84 12.65
C ASP A 137 -1.93 -2.15 13.05
N ASP A 138 -3.14 -2.36 12.56
CA ASP A 138 -4.06 -3.39 13.05
C ASP A 138 -4.25 -3.30 14.59
N ASP A 139 -3.74 -4.28 15.33
CA ASP A 139 -3.79 -4.36 16.80
C ASP A 139 -2.42 -4.12 17.45
N VAL A 140 -1.40 -3.80 16.64
CA VAL A 140 -0.03 -3.59 17.12
C VAL A 140 0.19 -2.11 17.40
N VAL A 141 0.33 -1.79 18.68
CA VAL A 141 0.79 -0.47 19.11
C VAL A 141 2.30 -0.37 18.88
N PHE A 142 2.73 0.55 18.02
CA PHE A 142 4.15 0.74 17.74
C PHE A 142 4.85 1.33 18.96
N LYS A 143 6.03 0.79 19.22
CA LYS A 143 7.06 1.44 20.00
C LYS A 143 8.08 2.08 19.05
N ALA A 144 9.01 2.86 19.58
CA ALA A 144 10.16 3.35 18.82
C ALA A 144 10.93 2.17 18.22
N LEU A 145 11.02 1.04 18.94
CA LEU A 145 11.49 -0.24 18.44
C LEU A 145 10.43 -1.34 18.66
N THR A 146 9.93 -1.92 17.58
CA THR A 146 9.09 -3.11 17.60
C THR A 146 9.81 -4.27 16.93
N VAL A 147 10.41 -5.16 17.72
CA VAL A 147 10.93 -6.44 17.24
C VAL A 147 9.78 -7.43 17.10
N ASN A 148 9.67 -8.08 15.94
CA ASN A 148 8.63 -9.07 15.69
C ASN A 148 9.15 -10.48 15.97
N SER A 149 8.23 -11.38 16.34
CA SER A 149 8.51 -12.80 16.26
C SER A 149 8.84 -13.21 14.82
N LEU A 150 9.45 -14.39 14.67
CA LEU A 150 9.75 -14.97 13.37
C LEU A 150 8.54 -14.90 12.44
N LYS A 151 8.79 -14.52 11.19
CA LYS A 151 7.75 -14.50 10.17
C LYS A 151 7.09 -15.87 10.08
N ARG A 152 5.76 -15.90 10.04
CA ARG A 152 4.99 -17.15 9.95
C ARG A 152 5.34 -17.94 8.68
N MET A 153 5.52 -19.25 8.84
CA MET A 153 5.92 -20.18 7.77
C MET A 153 5.00 -20.09 6.55
N GLU A 154 3.69 -20.03 6.75
CA GLU A 154 2.72 -19.98 5.65
C GLU A 154 2.90 -18.72 4.80
N ARG A 155 3.19 -17.58 5.44
CA ARG A 155 3.46 -16.30 4.76
C ARG A 155 4.80 -16.33 4.04
N THR A 156 5.79 -17.01 4.60
CA THR A 156 7.10 -17.19 3.98
C THR A 156 6.97 -18.04 2.72
N MET A 157 6.27 -19.18 2.77
CA MET A 157 6.05 -20.05 1.62
C MET A 157 5.38 -19.32 0.45
N VAL A 158 4.33 -18.53 0.74
CA VAL A 158 3.68 -17.69 -0.28
C VAL A 158 4.66 -16.70 -0.89
N LYS A 159 5.54 -16.09 -0.08
CA LYS A 159 6.55 -15.14 -0.55
C LYS A 159 7.62 -15.81 -1.41
N VAL A 160 8.11 -16.98 -0.99
CA VAL A 160 9.09 -17.79 -1.73
C VAL A 160 8.55 -18.14 -3.12
N LYS A 161 7.31 -18.63 -3.18
CA LYS A 161 6.65 -18.98 -4.45
C LYS A 161 6.42 -17.75 -5.34
N ASN A 162 5.84 -16.69 -4.79
CA ASN A 162 5.31 -15.59 -5.61
C ASN A 162 6.33 -14.47 -5.90
N LYS A 163 7.43 -14.36 -5.13
CA LYS A 163 8.41 -13.26 -5.28
C LYS A 163 9.82 -13.73 -5.60
N TYR A 164 10.15 -14.97 -5.30
CA TYR A 164 11.51 -15.48 -5.35
C TYR A 164 11.66 -16.75 -6.18
N ASP A 165 10.64 -17.09 -6.98
CA ASP A 165 10.65 -18.22 -7.91
C ASP A 165 11.07 -19.54 -7.24
N GLY A 166 10.66 -19.75 -5.99
CA GLY A 166 11.00 -20.94 -5.21
C GLY A 166 12.30 -20.85 -4.41
N ASN A 167 13.13 -19.82 -4.59
CA ASN A 167 14.38 -19.67 -3.86
C ASN A 167 14.16 -19.10 -2.45
N PHE A 168 14.20 -19.98 -1.44
CA PHE A 168 14.01 -19.61 -0.04
C PHE A 168 15.17 -18.78 0.55
N LEU A 169 16.38 -18.88 0.00
CA LEU A 169 17.53 -18.07 0.40
C LEU A 169 17.35 -16.59 0.05
N ARG A 170 16.32 -16.20 -0.69
CA ARG A 170 15.99 -14.78 -0.95
C ARG A 170 15.06 -14.15 0.10
N VAL A 171 14.70 -14.91 1.14
CA VAL A 171 13.89 -14.42 2.26
C VAL A 171 14.80 -13.80 3.32
N PHE A 172 14.72 -12.48 3.48
CA PHE A 172 15.53 -11.70 4.42
C PHE A 172 14.76 -11.16 5.62
N ASP A 173 13.45 -11.42 5.68
CA ASP A 173 12.54 -10.88 6.68
C ASP A 173 11.94 -11.97 7.57
N LEU A 174 12.70 -13.05 7.82
CA LEU A 174 12.37 -14.05 8.84
C LEU A 174 12.51 -13.41 10.23
N VAL A 175 13.70 -12.88 10.52
CA VAL A 175 13.97 -11.99 11.66
C VAL A 175 13.83 -10.55 11.19
N ARG A 176 12.99 -9.76 11.89
CA ARG A 176 12.72 -8.38 11.48
C ARG A 176 12.27 -7.49 12.62
N CYS A 177 12.51 -6.19 12.49
CA CYS A 177 11.95 -5.17 13.35
C CYS A 177 11.44 -3.96 12.57
N SER A 178 10.64 -3.14 13.24
CA SER A 178 10.30 -1.79 12.80
C SER A 178 10.86 -0.79 13.81
N ILE A 179 11.57 0.22 13.31
CA ILE A 179 11.98 1.40 14.07
C ILE A 179 11.12 2.57 13.60
N ALA A 180 10.37 3.20 14.51
CA ALA A 180 9.49 4.31 14.23
C ALA A 180 9.98 5.57 14.93
N VAL A 181 10.19 6.65 14.18
CA VAL A 181 10.70 7.93 14.69
C VAL A 181 9.77 9.08 14.32
N GLU A 182 9.82 10.17 15.06
CA GLU A 182 8.89 11.30 14.90
C GLU A 182 9.43 12.42 14.01
N THR A 183 10.76 12.52 13.86
CA THR A 183 11.39 13.62 13.12
C THR A 183 12.39 13.15 12.07
N GLU A 184 12.70 14.03 11.11
CA GLU A 184 13.69 13.77 10.07
C GLU A 184 15.11 13.60 10.64
N GLU A 185 15.47 14.37 11.67
CA GLU A 185 16.79 14.27 12.30
C GLU A 185 16.96 12.92 12.99
N GLN A 186 15.89 12.39 13.60
CA GLN A 186 15.89 11.06 14.18
C GLN A 186 16.09 9.98 13.10
N LEU A 187 15.45 10.10 11.92
CA LEU A 187 15.70 9.20 10.78
C LEU A 187 17.18 9.21 10.41
N GLY A 188 17.76 10.40 10.26
CA GLY A 188 19.17 10.57 9.91
C GLY A 188 20.12 9.96 10.94
N ARG A 189 19.85 10.16 12.24
CA ARG A 189 20.67 9.59 13.33
C ARG A 189 20.62 8.06 13.34
N VAL A 190 19.42 7.49 13.32
CA VAL A 190 19.23 6.03 13.33
C VAL A 190 19.87 5.39 12.10
N LEU A 191 19.65 5.95 10.90
CA LEU A 191 20.23 5.41 9.68
C LEU A 191 21.77 5.52 9.69
N THR A 192 22.32 6.62 10.18
CA THR A 192 23.78 6.77 10.35
C THR A 192 24.34 5.70 11.27
N LYS A 193 23.68 5.43 12.40
CA LYS A 193 24.09 4.41 13.38
C LYS A 193 23.99 2.99 12.81
N LEU A 194 22.91 2.67 12.10
CA LEU A 194 22.76 1.39 11.41
C LEU A 194 23.91 1.16 10.41
N LEU A 195 24.20 2.14 9.56
CA LEU A 195 25.27 2.04 8.56
C LEU A 195 26.67 1.95 9.21
N ALA A 196 26.89 2.63 10.33
CA ALA A 196 28.17 2.59 11.06
C ALA A 196 28.50 1.21 11.64
N THR A 197 27.53 0.28 11.74
CA THR A 197 27.80 -1.10 12.17
C THR A 197 28.69 -1.88 11.19
N GLY A 198 28.75 -1.48 9.92
CA GLY A 198 29.43 -2.22 8.86
C GLY A 198 28.73 -3.51 8.42
N ASN A 199 27.59 -3.87 9.03
CA ASN A 199 26.88 -5.12 8.76
C ASN A 199 25.69 -4.96 7.79
N VAL A 200 25.46 -3.75 7.27
CA VAL A 200 24.36 -3.46 6.35
C VAL A 200 24.74 -3.89 4.93
N VAL A 201 24.10 -4.95 4.43
CA VAL A 201 24.36 -5.52 3.10
C VAL A 201 23.40 -4.98 2.02
N ARG A 202 22.36 -4.25 2.44
CA ARG A 202 21.41 -3.60 1.54
C ARG A 202 20.72 -2.45 2.23
N LEU A 203 20.52 -1.37 1.47
CA LEU A 203 19.63 -0.26 1.83
C LEU A 203 18.71 0.05 0.65
N LYS A 204 17.40 0.06 0.91
CA LYS A 204 16.42 0.74 0.05
C LYS A 204 15.94 1.99 0.78
N ASN A 205 16.39 3.14 0.33
CA ASN A 205 15.96 4.43 0.84
C ASN A 205 14.81 4.97 -0.01
N ARG A 206 13.56 4.71 0.41
CA ARG A 206 12.36 5.23 -0.23
C ARG A 206 11.91 6.57 0.34
N PHE A 207 12.63 7.15 1.30
CA PHE A 207 12.45 8.56 1.61
C PHE A 207 12.99 9.43 0.48
N ALA A 208 14.17 9.09 -0.05
CA ALA A 208 14.79 9.77 -1.18
C ALA A 208 14.18 9.38 -2.54
N THR A 209 13.79 8.11 -2.71
CA THR A 209 13.14 7.62 -3.93
C THR A 209 11.84 6.89 -3.58
N PRO A 210 10.74 7.62 -3.33
CA PRO A 210 9.45 7.05 -2.93
C PRO A 210 8.93 6.03 -3.93
N LEU A 211 8.12 5.10 -3.45
CA LEU A 211 7.33 4.25 -4.36
C LEU A 211 6.31 5.12 -5.12
N PRO A 212 5.84 4.69 -6.31
CA PRO A 212 4.82 5.44 -7.05
C PRO A 212 3.53 5.70 -6.25
N SER A 213 3.22 4.83 -5.28
CA SER A 213 2.13 5.00 -4.31
C SER A 213 2.35 6.10 -3.25
N GLY A 214 3.52 6.73 -3.23
CA GLY A 214 3.92 7.73 -2.22
C GLY A 214 4.54 7.14 -0.96
N ILE A 215 4.63 5.80 -0.81
CA ILE A 215 5.25 5.16 0.36
C ILE A 215 6.69 5.61 0.52
N ARG A 216 7.06 5.96 1.77
CA ARG A 216 8.41 6.30 2.18
C ARG A 216 8.79 5.54 3.44
N ASP A 217 9.83 4.74 3.32
CA ASP A 217 10.48 4.01 4.40
C ASP A 217 11.95 3.73 4.02
N CYS A 218 12.74 3.28 4.98
CA CYS A 218 14.05 2.70 4.73
C CYS A 218 13.98 1.21 5.04
N LEU A 219 14.26 0.36 4.06
CA LEU A 219 14.41 -1.08 4.27
C LEU A 219 15.89 -1.44 4.24
N LEU A 220 16.40 -1.89 5.37
CA LEU A 220 17.78 -2.35 5.51
C LEU A 220 17.80 -3.86 5.67
N ASN A 221 18.79 -4.50 5.05
CA ASN A 221 19.16 -5.86 5.38
C ASN A 221 20.51 -5.85 6.10
N ILE A 222 20.56 -6.46 7.28
CA ILE A 222 21.74 -6.48 8.15
C ILE A 222 22.15 -7.92 8.44
N LYS A 223 23.46 -8.17 8.51
CA LYS A 223 24.01 -9.48 8.86
C LYS A 223 24.20 -9.61 10.37
N ILE A 224 23.59 -10.62 10.98
CA ILE A 224 23.67 -10.94 12.41
C ILE A 224 23.85 -12.45 12.56
N ALA A 225 24.89 -12.90 13.28
CA ALA A 225 25.17 -14.32 13.47
C ALA A 225 25.16 -15.18 12.18
N GLY A 226 25.55 -14.61 11.03
CA GLY A 226 25.51 -15.30 9.73
C GLY A 226 24.15 -15.29 9.02
N HIS A 227 23.08 -14.82 9.68
CA HIS A 227 21.76 -14.65 9.10
C HIS A 227 21.52 -13.20 8.64
N ILE A 228 20.80 -13.01 7.54
CA ILE A 228 20.36 -11.69 7.08
C ILE A 228 18.98 -11.38 7.64
N CYS A 229 18.89 -10.32 8.45
CA CYS A 229 17.68 -9.81 9.08
C CYS A 229 17.19 -8.53 8.39
N GLU A 230 15.92 -8.15 8.58
CA GLU A 230 15.34 -6.92 8.03
C GLU A 230 15.08 -5.86 9.12
N VAL A 231 15.63 -4.65 8.93
CA VAL A 231 15.27 -3.48 9.74
C VAL A 231 14.47 -2.52 8.87
N GLN A 232 13.26 -2.18 9.30
CA GLN A 232 12.42 -1.19 8.64
C GLN A 232 12.43 0.10 9.44
N LEU A 233 12.96 1.18 8.88
CA LEU A 233 12.98 2.50 9.51
C LEU A 233 11.87 3.37 8.92
N HIS A 234 11.02 3.91 9.79
CA HIS A 234 9.78 4.60 9.45
C HIS A 234 9.69 5.96 10.13
N LEU A 235 9.03 6.90 9.45
CA LEU A 235 8.52 8.11 10.08
C LEU A 235 7.11 7.82 10.60
N SER A 236 6.85 8.07 11.88
CA SER A 236 5.60 7.78 12.61
C SER A 236 4.36 8.30 11.89
N TYR A 237 4.44 9.51 11.32
CA TYR A 237 3.36 10.13 10.55
C TYR A 237 3.01 9.38 9.26
N ILE A 238 3.97 8.67 8.66
CA ILE A 238 3.78 7.91 7.42
C ILE A 238 3.36 6.47 7.74
N ILE A 239 3.99 5.80 8.70
CA ILE A 239 3.62 4.42 9.08
C ILE A 239 2.22 4.31 9.68
N LYS A 240 1.68 5.38 10.29
CA LYS A 240 0.27 5.45 10.70
C LYS A 240 -0.70 5.12 9.55
N GLU A 241 -0.31 5.40 8.31
CA GLU A 241 -1.13 5.18 7.12
C GLU A 241 -0.93 3.78 6.50
N LYS A 242 0.02 2.97 7.02
CA LYS A 242 0.47 1.71 6.44
C LYS A 242 -0.65 0.69 6.22
N GLY A 243 -1.56 0.53 7.18
CA GLY A 243 -2.69 -0.40 7.06
C GLY A 243 -3.61 -0.08 5.87
N GLU A 244 -3.95 1.20 5.70
CA GLU A 244 -4.78 1.65 4.58
C GLU A 244 -4.01 1.51 3.24
N MET A 245 -2.71 1.82 3.22
CA MET A 245 -1.87 1.62 2.05
C MET A 245 -1.75 0.16 1.64
N HIS A 246 -1.59 -0.76 2.60
CA HIS A 246 -1.54 -2.20 2.32
C HIS A 246 -2.84 -2.71 1.70
N THR A 247 -3.99 -2.20 2.16
CA THR A 247 -5.29 -2.50 1.56
C THR A 247 -5.33 -2.07 0.10
N PHE A 248 -4.99 -0.82 -0.21
CA PHE A 248 -5.00 -0.34 -1.60
C PHE A 248 -3.97 -1.03 -2.48
N TYR A 249 -2.77 -1.32 -1.96
CA TYR A 249 -1.75 -2.05 -2.71
C TYR A 249 -2.19 -3.48 -3.07
N ASN A 250 -2.85 -4.18 -2.14
CA ASN A 250 -3.38 -5.51 -2.41
C ASN A 250 -4.51 -5.45 -3.45
N PHE A 251 -5.44 -4.52 -3.30
CA PHE A 251 -6.52 -4.28 -4.26
C PHE A 251 -5.96 -4.01 -5.66
N PHE A 252 -5.01 -3.08 -5.78
CA PHE A 252 -4.39 -2.74 -7.06
C PHE A 252 -3.71 -3.96 -7.69
N ARG A 253 -2.91 -4.69 -6.91
CA ARG A 253 -2.15 -5.85 -7.41
C ARG A 253 -3.09 -6.94 -7.93
N GLU A 254 -4.23 -7.13 -7.29
CA GLU A 254 -5.24 -8.10 -7.71
C GLU A 254 -5.99 -7.63 -8.95
N LEU A 255 -6.43 -6.37 -8.96
CA LEU A 255 -7.18 -5.78 -10.07
C LEU A 255 -6.39 -5.74 -11.38
N PHE A 256 -5.07 -5.51 -11.30
CA PHE A 256 -4.19 -5.35 -12.45
C PHE A 256 -3.16 -6.48 -12.56
N SER A 257 -3.44 -7.68 -12.03
CA SER A 257 -2.49 -8.80 -12.05
C SER A 257 -2.10 -9.24 -13.47
N ASP A 258 -3.04 -9.10 -14.42
CA ASP A 258 -2.89 -9.52 -15.81
C ASP A 258 -2.62 -8.34 -16.76
N ALA A 259 -2.45 -7.13 -16.21
CA ALA A 259 -2.19 -5.94 -17.02
C ALA A 259 -0.76 -5.99 -17.60
N SER A 260 -0.62 -5.71 -18.90
CA SER A 260 0.69 -5.52 -19.52
C SER A 260 1.33 -4.17 -19.20
N GLU A 261 0.55 -3.25 -18.63
CA GLU A 261 0.97 -1.90 -18.25
C GLU A 261 1.71 -1.90 -16.90
N SER A 262 2.63 -0.95 -16.72
CA SER A 262 3.33 -0.83 -15.45
C SER A 262 2.43 -0.22 -14.36
N TYR A 263 2.75 -0.52 -13.10
CA TYR A 263 2.08 0.07 -11.93
C TYR A 263 2.04 1.61 -11.99
N THR A 264 3.13 2.23 -12.44
CA THR A 264 3.26 3.68 -12.58
C THR A 264 2.33 4.23 -13.65
N ASP A 265 2.27 3.59 -14.82
CA ASP A 265 1.43 4.07 -15.93
C ASP A 265 -0.06 4.08 -15.53
N ILE A 266 -0.50 3.04 -14.83
CA ILE A 266 -1.88 2.95 -14.35
C ILE A 266 -2.14 4.03 -13.29
N LEU A 267 -1.20 4.26 -12.36
CA LEU A 267 -1.35 5.31 -11.35
C LEU A 267 -1.46 6.70 -11.97
N ASP A 268 -0.61 7.01 -12.95
CA ASP A 268 -0.63 8.31 -13.63
C ASP A 268 -1.98 8.56 -14.31
N ARG A 269 -2.61 7.50 -14.86
CA ARG A 269 -3.96 7.58 -15.43
C ARG A 269 -5.05 7.79 -14.38
N VAL A 270 -4.96 7.09 -13.24
CA VAL A 270 -5.91 7.29 -12.14
C VAL A 270 -5.75 8.71 -11.56
N GLU A 271 -4.54 9.25 -11.51
CA GLU A 271 -4.28 10.61 -11.03
C GLU A 271 -4.96 11.67 -11.91
N VAL A 272 -5.06 11.43 -13.22
CA VAL A 272 -5.84 12.28 -14.13
C VAL A 272 -7.32 12.32 -13.75
N LEU A 273 -7.89 11.25 -13.17
CA LEU A 273 -9.29 11.27 -12.75
C LEU A 273 -9.54 12.26 -11.62
N GLY A 274 -8.53 12.61 -10.82
CA GLY A 274 -8.69 13.44 -9.63
C GLY A 274 -9.63 12.80 -8.61
N ASP A 275 -10.43 13.63 -7.94
CA ASP A 275 -11.41 13.18 -6.95
C ASP A 275 -12.73 12.75 -7.62
N LEU A 276 -12.73 11.57 -8.25
CA LEU A 276 -13.98 10.88 -8.61
C LEU A 276 -14.51 10.00 -7.46
N GLY A 277 -13.70 9.81 -6.42
CA GLY A 277 -14.05 9.03 -5.25
C GLY A 277 -15.05 9.74 -4.36
N SER A 278 -15.71 8.97 -3.52
CA SER A 278 -16.48 9.50 -2.40
C SER A 278 -15.60 9.58 -1.16
N LYS A 279 -15.92 10.47 -0.19
CA LYS A 279 -15.33 10.33 1.14
C LYS A 279 -15.70 8.96 1.73
N ARG A 280 -14.79 8.39 2.53
CA ARG A 280 -15.00 7.09 3.17
C ARG A 280 -16.28 7.15 4.02
N GLY A 281 -17.31 6.40 3.60
CA GLY A 281 -18.65 6.38 4.23
C GLY A 281 -19.80 6.89 3.36
N GLU A 282 -19.54 7.51 2.21
CA GLU A 282 -20.58 8.10 1.34
C GLU A 282 -21.14 7.14 0.25
N GLY A 283 -20.66 5.90 0.20
CA GLY A 283 -21.19 4.83 -0.65
C GLY A 283 -21.04 5.05 -2.17
N GLU A 284 -21.58 4.09 -2.93
CA GLU A 284 -21.60 4.06 -4.40
C GLU A 284 -22.34 5.25 -5.02
N GLY A 285 -23.33 5.79 -4.31
CA GLY A 285 -24.14 6.92 -4.77
C GLY A 285 -23.34 8.21 -5.02
N SER A 286 -22.26 8.45 -4.27
CA SER A 286 -21.40 9.62 -4.46
C SER A 286 -20.44 9.45 -5.66
N VAL A 287 -19.95 8.22 -5.93
CA VAL A 287 -19.15 7.93 -7.14
C VAL A 287 -19.99 8.09 -8.40
N ALA A 288 -21.21 7.53 -8.43
CA ALA A 288 -22.11 7.64 -9.57
C ALA A 288 -22.44 9.12 -9.90
N ALA A 289 -22.63 9.94 -8.87
CA ALA A 289 -22.83 11.38 -9.02
C ALA A 289 -21.59 12.07 -9.61
N ASN A 290 -20.38 11.74 -9.14
CA ASN A 290 -19.14 12.30 -9.64
C ASN A 290 -18.85 11.90 -11.10
N VAL A 291 -19.10 10.64 -11.46
CA VAL A 291 -18.99 10.16 -12.85
C VAL A 291 -19.99 10.88 -13.75
N SER A 292 -21.24 11.02 -13.29
CA SER A 292 -22.28 11.76 -14.04
C SER A 292 -21.88 13.24 -14.23
N LYS A 293 -21.32 13.87 -13.19
CA LYS A 293 -20.81 15.24 -13.26
C LYS A 293 -19.68 15.37 -14.27
N LEU A 294 -18.71 14.45 -14.26
CA LEU A 294 -17.61 14.44 -15.23
C LEU A 294 -18.13 14.32 -16.67
N LEU A 295 -19.10 13.44 -16.91
CA LEU A 295 -19.72 13.28 -18.23
C LEU A 295 -20.43 14.56 -18.67
N HIS A 296 -21.12 15.25 -17.76
CA HIS A 296 -21.72 16.54 -18.04
C HIS A 296 -20.67 17.62 -18.35
N GLU A 297 -19.65 17.77 -17.50
CA GLU A 297 -18.59 18.79 -17.62
C GLU A 297 -17.78 18.66 -18.92
N GLY A 298 -17.62 17.43 -19.44
CA GLY A 298 -16.98 17.22 -20.74
C GLY A 298 -15.45 17.38 -20.73
N ASP A 299 -14.80 17.30 -19.56
CA ASP A 299 -13.33 17.36 -19.49
C ASP A 299 -12.70 16.19 -20.28
N LEU A 300 -12.21 16.49 -21.48
CA LEU A 300 -11.67 15.49 -22.42
C LEU A 300 -10.54 14.68 -21.81
N LYS A 301 -9.68 15.29 -20.99
CA LYS A 301 -8.53 14.61 -20.39
C LYS A 301 -9.02 13.56 -19.38
N ARG A 302 -9.94 13.97 -18.50
CA ARG A 302 -10.55 13.10 -17.49
C ARG A 302 -11.43 12.01 -18.09
N LEU A 303 -12.20 12.34 -19.13
CA LEU A 303 -13.02 11.37 -19.86
C LEU A 303 -12.17 10.29 -20.54
N ARG A 304 -11.07 10.67 -21.20
CA ARG A 304 -10.13 9.69 -21.78
C ARG A 304 -9.49 8.81 -20.71
N GLY A 305 -9.12 9.39 -19.57
CA GLY A 305 -8.61 8.64 -18.43
C GLY A 305 -9.61 7.61 -17.92
N LEU A 306 -10.88 8.00 -17.77
CA LEU A 306 -11.93 7.12 -17.28
C LEU A 306 -12.25 6.00 -18.28
N GLY A 307 -12.38 6.33 -19.57
CA GLY A 307 -12.65 5.34 -20.62
C GLY A 307 -11.56 4.27 -20.72
N HIS A 308 -10.31 4.65 -20.47
CA HIS A 308 -9.21 3.67 -20.41
C HIS A 308 -9.36 2.69 -19.23
N LEU A 309 -9.76 3.15 -18.05
CA LEU A 309 -9.91 2.27 -16.88
C LEU A 309 -11.12 1.34 -17.00
N VAL A 310 -12.21 1.85 -17.59
CA VAL A 310 -13.49 1.16 -17.73
C VAL A 310 -13.45 0.14 -18.88
N GLY A 311 -12.66 0.41 -19.93
CA GLY A 311 -12.55 -0.41 -21.12
C GLY A 311 -12.10 -1.86 -20.87
N SER A 312 -12.53 -2.74 -21.77
CA SER A 312 -12.35 -4.21 -21.67
C SER A 312 -10.90 -4.70 -21.73
N LYS A 313 -9.94 -3.85 -22.13
CA LYS A 313 -8.53 -4.24 -22.25
C LYS A 313 -7.71 -3.97 -20.99
N THR A 314 -8.22 -3.18 -20.03
CA THR A 314 -7.35 -2.47 -19.07
C THR A 314 -7.88 -2.30 -17.66
N GLY A 315 -9.10 -2.71 -17.29
CA GLY A 315 -9.47 -2.64 -15.87
C GLY A 315 -10.81 -3.24 -15.43
N PHE A 316 -11.94 -2.65 -15.83
CA PHE A 316 -13.21 -2.95 -15.15
C PHE A 316 -14.21 -3.78 -15.97
N GLY A 317 -14.18 -3.65 -17.31
CA GLY A 317 -15.08 -4.40 -18.19
C GLY A 317 -16.54 -3.91 -18.15
N ASP A 318 -16.75 -2.62 -17.91
CA ASP A 318 -18.08 -1.99 -17.89
C ASP A 318 -18.35 -1.33 -19.25
N GLU A 319 -18.80 -2.16 -20.19
CA GLU A 319 -18.99 -1.80 -21.60
C GLU A 319 -20.02 -0.69 -21.81
N ASP A 320 -21.05 -0.65 -20.95
CA ASP A 320 -22.11 0.37 -21.03
C ASP A 320 -21.55 1.76 -20.68
N LEU A 321 -20.76 1.86 -19.61
CA LEU A 321 -20.09 3.11 -19.25
C LEU A 321 -19.00 3.49 -20.27
N ASP A 322 -18.21 2.53 -20.79
CA ASP A 322 -17.20 2.81 -21.82
C ASP A 322 -17.85 3.39 -23.10
N LEU A 323 -18.98 2.82 -23.53
CA LEU A 323 -19.73 3.32 -24.68
C LEU A 323 -20.19 4.77 -24.47
N GLU A 324 -20.70 5.09 -23.28
CA GLU A 324 -21.20 6.42 -22.98
C GLU A 324 -20.07 7.46 -22.89
N ILE A 325 -18.93 7.10 -22.29
CA ILE A 325 -17.72 7.93 -22.28
C ILE A 325 -17.26 8.23 -23.72
N ARG A 326 -17.23 7.22 -24.60
CA ARG A 326 -16.81 7.40 -26.00
C ARG A 326 -17.74 8.32 -26.77
N LYS A 327 -19.07 8.20 -26.58
CA LYS A 327 -20.03 9.14 -27.18
C LYS A 327 -19.76 10.56 -26.71
N ARG A 328 -19.59 10.74 -25.40
CA ARG A 328 -19.35 12.06 -24.83
C ARG A 328 -18.06 12.70 -25.31
N ILE A 329 -16.97 11.93 -25.41
CA ILE A 329 -15.70 12.40 -25.99
C ILE A 329 -15.91 12.91 -27.42
N LYS A 330 -16.68 12.17 -28.23
CA LYS A 330 -16.98 12.57 -29.61
C LYS A 330 -17.74 13.91 -29.65
N GLU A 331 -18.79 14.05 -28.83
CA GLU A 331 -19.58 15.29 -28.76
C GLU A 331 -18.72 16.50 -28.39
N VAL A 332 -17.84 16.37 -27.40
CA VAL A 332 -16.99 17.48 -26.96
C VAL A 332 -16.00 17.88 -28.06
N ILE A 333 -15.37 16.91 -28.74
CA ILE A 333 -14.46 17.19 -29.87
C ILE A 333 -15.18 17.90 -31.02
N GLU A 334 -16.40 17.45 -31.36
CA GLU A 334 -17.21 18.07 -32.40
C GLU A 334 -17.60 19.52 -32.05
N ALA A 335 -17.94 19.79 -30.78
CA ALA A 335 -18.25 21.13 -30.29
C ALA A 335 -17.03 22.08 -30.32
N GLU A 336 -15.86 21.61 -29.91
CA GLU A 336 -14.60 22.38 -29.97
C GLU A 336 -14.22 22.71 -31.43
N ALA A 337 -14.36 21.75 -32.35
CA ALA A 337 -14.09 21.94 -33.76
C ALA A 337 -15.03 22.95 -34.43
N LEU A 338 -16.29 23.00 -33.99
CA LEU A 338 -17.27 23.99 -34.48
C LEU A 338 -16.94 25.40 -33.99
N THR A 339 -16.51 25.52 -32.73
CA THR A 339 -16.15 26.81 -32.10
C THR A 339 -14.89 27.42 -32.73
N THR A 340 -13.95 26.59 -33.18
CA THR A 340 -12.69 27.04 -33.81
C THR A 340 -12.85 27.49 -35.27
N ARG A 341 -14.02 27.23 -35.88
CA ARG A 341 -14.33 27.60 -37.28
C ARG A 341 -15.10 28.93 -37.41
N ILE A 342 -15.42 29.58 -36.30
CA ILE A 342 -16.09 30.89 -36.22
C ILE A 342 -15.04 31.96 -35.93
#